data_AF-A0A5B8XRI7-F1
#
_entry.id   AF-A0A5B8XRI7-F1
#
_cell.length_a   1.000
_cell.length_b   1.000
_cell.length_c   1.000
_cell.angle_alpha   90.00
_cell.angle_beta   90.00
_cell.angle_gamma   90.00
#
_symmetry.space_group_name_H-M   'P 1'
#
loop_
_entity.id
_entity.type
_entity.pdbx_description
1 polymer ?
#
loop_
_entity_poly.entity_id
_entity_poly.type
_entity_poly.pdbx_seq_one_letter_code
_entity_poly.pdbx_strand_id
1 'polypeptide(L)'
;MSAHERLNTISRQLNKTALNEVLGFQDATHAPDQVWFVAGVSDGMGLATVVAAIEAGLLKHGVGVYWEPPHLLEVNSDGTPVSPIHRARLENAQALEAFAKERGANFKVISADVILAPGRDLKGQQKGEVKPLPAEIVSAVEAARAAAPVKDIIFINSVAFGKWMCPREGQEAIRTPTVDFEGCIVESQTKPYHVRGYEETLDTMGRNHIWMVEDIRGRGWLGPKSVSAFFTWAGGSQNVASLEGIYGKGALGDAKLIAEADVTRFRLEHGLAFGSHAIVRLPAFLSAALMGIPGGGLFGLVSRRILEQEGAFEDIPELASKMVRLMFGPEWIRENPLSQVELDHGECLYLELINGAMANVQQRIEQEIESGAALPFSPALSRRVLNGFAPEGWQQMLKKFVQPDASVLTSADINPQTLGEAVSTHTVAEELGETELKDLVSPLFNGSEPTWTFGVPVNAGDKLLTYLAKTDGALVATVLNSSAQPVVRGVAR
;
A
#
# COMPACT_ATOMS: atom_id res chain seq x y z
N MET A 1 -3.82 -14.72 -5.43
CA MET A 1 -4.42 -13.64 -6.24
C MET A 1 -3.28 -12.91 -6.91
N SER A 2 -3.30 -12.81 -8.24
CA SER A 2 -2.20 -12.16 -8.96
C SER A 2 -2.21 -10.64 -8.79
N ALA A 3 -1.10 -9.96 -9.04
CA ALA A 3 -1.06 -8.50 -8.98
C ALA A 3 -2.07 -7.85 -9.96
N HIS A 4 -2.17 -8.42 -11.15
CA HIS A 4 -3.14 -7.97 -12.15
C HIS A 4 -4.60 -8.19 -11.69
N GLU A 5 -4.89 -9.30 -11.00
CA GLU A 5 -6.21 -9.56 -10.40
C GLU A 5 -6.53 -8.57 -9.25
N ARG A 6 -5.53 -8.13 -8.49
CA ARG A 6 -5.68 -7.05 -7.48
C ARG A 6 -6.12 -5.75 -8.13
N LEU A 7 -5.46 -5.32 -9.21
CA LEU A 7 -5.82 -4.10 -9.95
C LEU A 7 -7.23 -4.18 -10.56
N ASN A 8 -7.59 -5.32 -11.14
CA ASN A 8 -8.96 -5.54 -11.64
C ASN A 8 -10.00 -5.55 -10.53
N THR A 9 -9.64 -6.00 -9.33
CA THR A 9 -10.53 -5.93 -8.16
C THR A 9 -10.77 -4.50 -7.73
N ILE A 10 -9.72 -3.66 -7.65
CA ILE A 10 -9.85 -2.22 -7.40
C ILE A 10 -10.78 -1.60 -8.45
N SER A 11 -10.52 -1.84 -9.75
CA SER A 11 -11.33 -1.31 -10.86
C SER A 11 -12.82 -1.65 -10.76
N ARG A 12 -13.17 -2.88 -10.34
CA ARG A 12 -14.56 -3.32 -10.15
C ARG A 12 -15.25 -2.66 -8.95
N GLN A 13 -14.48 -2.25 -7.94
CA GLN A 13 -14.99 -1.63 -6.71
C GLN A 13 -15.15 -0.10 -6.83
N LEU A 14 -14.63 0.51 -7.88
CA LEU A 14 -14.76 1.96 -8.11
C LEU A 14 -16.23 2.40 -8.23
N ASN A 15 -16.52 3.60 -7.73
CA ASN A 15 -17.82 4.25 -7.89
C ASN A 15 -18.00 4.76 -9.32
N LYS A 16 -18.61 3.93 -10.18
CA LYS A 16 -18.82 4.27 -11.60
C LYS A 16 -19.70 5.51 -11.80
N THR A 17 -20.64 5.78 -10.89
CA THR A 17 -21.47 6.99 -10.94
C THR A 17 -20.60 8.23 -10.76
N ALA A 18 -19.78 8.27 -9.71
CA ALA A 18 -18.88 9.39 -9.45
C ALA A 18 -17.88 9.61 -10.61
N LEU A 19 -17.37 8.52 -11.21
CA LEU A 19 -16.45 8.62 -12.37
C LEU A 19 -17.14 9.14 -13.63
N ASN A 20 -18.38 8.73 -13.89
CA ASN A 20 -19.14 9.21 -15.06
C ASN A 20 -19.50 10.70 -14.94
N GLU A 21 -19.77 11.18 -13.73
CA GLU A 21 -20.03 12.61 -13.48
C GLU A 21 -18.85 13.50 -13.87
N VAL A 22 -17.61 13.00 -13.74
CA VAL A 22 -16.38 13.77 -14.05
C VAL A 22 -16.34 14.19 -15.51
N LEU A 23 -16.86 13.36 -16.42
CA LEU A 23 -16.88 13.64 -17.86
C LEU A 23 -17.74 14.87 -18.20
N GLY A 24 -18.64 15.28 -17.30
CA GLY A 24 -19.46 16.48 -17.45
C GLY A 24 -18.78 17.77 -16.98
N PHE A 25 -17.63 17.69 -16.31
CA PHE A 25 -16.94 18.88 -15.81
C PHE A 25 -16.06 19.53 -16.88
N GLN A 26 -16.16 20.85 -16.99
CA GLN A 26 -15.39 21.62 -17.96
C GLN A 26 -13.89 21.39 -17.81
N ASP A 27 -13.39 21.32 -16.58
CA ASP A 27 -11.97 21.15 -16.29
C ASP A 27 -11.45 19.74 -16.57
N ALA A 28 -12.34 18.73 -16.62
CA ALA A 28 -11.96 17.37 -16.98
C ALA A 28 -11.75 17.18 -18.49
N THR A 29 -12.29 18.08 -19.32
CA THR A 29 -12.29 17.93 -20.79
C THR A 29 -10.88 17.83 -21.40
N HIS A 30 -9.89 18.44 -20.76
CA HIS A 30 -8.50 18.44 -21.22
C HIS A 30 -7.65 17.34 -20.57
N ALA A 31 -8.13 16.70 -19.50
CA ALA A 31 -7.34 15.72 -18.75
C ALA A 31 -6.84 14.54 -19.62
N PRO A 32 -7.63 13.98 -20.56
CA PRO A 32 -7.14 12.93 -21.47
C PRO A 32 -5.98 13.38 -22.36
N ASP A 33 -5.86 14.68 -22.65
CA ASP A 33 -4.82 15.25 -23.49
C ASP A 33 -3.60 15.73 -22.71
N GLN A 34 -3.64 15.64 -21.38
CA GLN A 34 -2.55 16.03 -20.47
C GLN A 34 -1.73 14.81 -20.03
N VAL A 35 -0.48 15.07 -19.68
CA VAL A 35 0.37 14.05 -19.04
C VAL A 35 0.10 14.02 -17.54
N TRP A 36 -0.18 12.83 -17.04
CA TRP A 36 -0.26 12.57 -15.60
C TRP A 36 1.11 12.18 -15.06
N PHE A 37 1.62 12.92 -14.08
CA PHE A 37 2.77 12.51 -13.27
C PHE A 37 2.26 12.14 -11.86
N VAL A 38 2.38 10.87 -11.49
CA VAL A 38 1.89 10.39 -10.18
C VAL A 38 3.05 9.79 -9.39
N ALA A 39 3.36 10.38 -8.24
CA ALA A 39 4.35 9.87 -7.31
C ALA A 39 3.69 9.02 -6.21
N GLY A 40 4.11 7.77 -6.06
CA GLY A 40 3.56 6.79 -5.12
C GLY A 40 2.46 5.91 -5.73
N VAL A 41 2.78 5.13 -6.77
CA VAL A 41 1.78 4.31 -7.51
C VAL A 41 1.77 2.82 -7.16
N SER A 42 2.57 2.35 -6.19
CA SER A 42 2.68 0.91 -5.89
C SER A 42 1.59 0.37 -4.95
N ASP A 43 0.92 1.24 -4.18
CA ASP A 43 -0.09 0.86 -3.19
C ASP A 43 -1.02 2.04 -2.83
N GLY A 44 -2.07 1.76 -2.06
CA GLY A 44 -2.91 2.75 -1.40
C GLY A 44 -3.62 3.72 -2.35
N MET A 45 -3.77 4.97 -1.91
CA MET A 45 -4.53 5.98 -2.64
C MET A 45 -3.90 6.36 -3.98
N GLY A 46 -2.57 6.39 -4.10
CA GLY A 46 -1.91 6.71 -5.37
C GLY A 46 -2.19 5.65 -6.44
N LEU A 47 -2.08 4.36 -6.08
CA LEU A 47 -2.44 3.26 -6.98
C LEU A 47 -3.93 3.32 -7.38
N ALA A 48 -4.83 3.43 -6.39
CA ALA A 48 -6.27 3.44 -6.65
C ALA A 48 -6.72 4.66 -7.47
N THR A 49 -6.08 5.82 -7.28
CA THR A 49 -6.35 7.03 -8.06
C THR A 49 -5.93 6.86 -9.52
N VAL A 50 -4.77 6.23 -9.79
CA VAL A 50 -4.36 5.93 -11.17
C VAL A 50 -5.36 4.98 -11.83
N VAL A 51 -5.76 3.91 -11.13
CA VAL A 51 -6.77 2.97 -11.63
C VAL A 51 -8.09 3.68 -11.93
N ALA A 52 -8.55 4.55 -11.02
CA ALA A 52 -9.77 5.35 -11.20
C ALA A 52 -9.68 6.32 -12.40
N ALA A 53 -8.56 7.02 -12.57
CA ALA A 53 -8.35 7.95 -13.67
C ALA A 53 -8.28 7.25 -15.05
N ILE A 54 -7.69 6.05 -15.11
CA ILE A 54 -7.69 5.22 -16.32
C ILE A 54 -9.12 4.77 -16.65
N GLU A 55 -9.85 4.27 -15.67
CA GLU A 55 -11.23 3.78 -15.81
C GLU A 55 -12.22 4.88 -16.20
N ALA A 56 -12.00 6.10 -15.71
CA ALA A 56 -12.76 7.29 -16.12
C ALA A 56 -12.36 7.80 -17.52
N GLY A 57 -11.31 7.26 -18.14
CA GLY A 57 -10.80 7.70 -19.44
C GLY A 57 -10.02 9.02 -19.40
N LEU A 58 -9.74 9.55 -18.20
CA LEU A 58 -9.03 10.82 -17.99
C LEU A 58 -7.52 10.68 -18.11
N LEU A 59 -6.97 9.49 -17.84
CA LEU A 59 -5.55 9.20 -18.00
C LEU A 59 -5.31 8.41 -19.28
N LYS A 60 -4.77 9.07 -20.31
CA LYS A 60 -4.30 8.42 -21.55
C LYS A 60 -2.78 8.41 -21.66
N HIS A 61 -2.11 9.37 -21.07
CA HIS A 61 -0.65 9.50 -21.07
C HIS A 61 -0.17 9.77 -19.64
N GLY A 62 0.82 9.02 -19.16
CA GLY A 62 1.37 9.33 -17.85
C GLY A 62 2.61 8.56 -17.45
N VAL A 63 3.18 9.02 -16.34
CA VAL A 63 4.33 8.43 -15.67
C VAL A 63 3.97 8.26 -14.20
N GLY A 64 3.98 7.01 -13.74
CA GLY A 64 3.89 6.64 -12.34
C GLY A 64 5.28 6.39 -11.77
N VAL A 65 5.48 6.77 -10.51
CA VAL A 65 6.73 6.50 -9.80
C VAL A 65 6.46 5.77 -8.50
N TYR A 66 7.30 4.78 -8.21
CA TYR A 66 7.34 4.10 -6.93
C TYR A 66 8.79 3.93 -6.49
N TRP A 67 9.01 3.58 -5.24
CA TRP A 67 10.33 3.21 -4.76
C TRP A 67 10.18 2.25 -3.59
N GLU A 68 10.94 1.15 -3.62
CA GLU A 68 11.06 0.23 -2.49
C GLU A 68 12.56 -0.03 -2.24
N PRO A 69 13.00 -0.17 -0.98
CA PRO A 69 14.41 -0.44 -0.69
C PRO A 69 14.87 -1.78 -1.28
N PRO A 70 16.00 -1.86 -2.02
CA PRO A 70 16.43 -3.08 -2.69
C PRO A 70 16.53 -4.30 -1.78
N HIS A 71 17.09 -4.13 -0.57
CA HIS A 71 17.23 -5.20 0.42
C HIS A 71 15.90 -5.77 0.93
N LEU A 72 14.78 -5.05 0.78
CA LEU A 72 13.44 -5.54 1.14
C LEU A 72 12.74 -6.25 -0.02
N LEU A 73 13.29 -6.18 -1.23
CA LEU A 73 12.80 -6.88 -2.43
C LEU A 73 13.49 -8.23 -2.65
N GLU A 74 14.53 -8.50 -1.89
CA GLU A 74 15.28 -9.76 -1.90
C GLU A 74 14.40 -10.94 -1.48
N VAL A 75 14.86 -12.14 -1.82
CA VAL A 75 14.23 -13.42 -1.50
C VAL A 75 15.18 -14.21 -0.61
N ASN A 76 14.65 -14.81 0.45
CA ASN A 76 15.38 -15.69 1.35
C ASN A 76 15.82 -16.97 0.63
N SER A 77 16.72 -17.74 1.25
CA SER A 77 17.22 -19.02 0.70
C SER A 77 16.12 -20.06 0.46
N ASP A 78 14.97 -19.93 1.13
CA ASP A 78 13.81 -20.81 1.00
C ASP A 78 12.81 -20.35 -0.08
N GLY A 79 13.14 -19.31 -0.87
CA GLY A 79 12.29 -18.78 -1.91
C GLY A 79 11.20 -17.81 -1.42
N THR A 80 11.13 -17.51 -0.13
CA THR A 80 10.16 -16.55 0.43
C THR A 80 10.68 -15.10 0.35
N PRO A 81 9.82 -14.09 0.08
CA PRO A 81 10.28 -12.70 0.08
C PRO A 81 10.78 -12.24 1.46
N VAL A 82 11.89 -11.50 1.50
CA VAL A 82 12.39 -10.84 2.73
C VAL A 82 11.31 -9.92 3.31
N SER A 83 10.60 -9.19 2.45
CA SER A 83 9.40 -8.45 2.83
C SER A 83 8.26 -8.73 1.85
N PRO A 84 7.26 -9.54 2.25
CA PRO A 84 6.09 -9.82 1.41
C PRO A 84 5.32 -8.56 0.98
N ILE A 85 5.31 -7.52 1.82
CA ILE A 85 4.66 -6.24 1.56
C ILE A 85 5.35 -5.49 0.42
N HIS A 86 6.66 -5.28 0.54
CA HIS A 86 7.43 -4.55 -0.48
C HIS A 86 7.42 -5.33 -1.80
N ARG A 87 7.42 -6.67 -1.72
CA ARG A 87 7.24 -7.52 -2.90
C ARG A 87 5.88 -7.33 -3.57
N ALA A 88 4.78 -7.36 -2.82
CA ALA A 88 3.44 -7.16 -3.36
C ALA A 88 3.29 -5.78 -4.03
N ARG A 89 3.92 -4.74 -3.47
CA ARG A 89 3.96 -3.39 -4.04
C ARG A 89 4.74 -3.32 -5.34
N LEU A 90 5.91 -3.96 -5.42
CA LEU A 90 6.66 -4.11 -6.65
C LEU A 90 5.81 -4.78 -7.74
N GLU A 91 5.15 -5.88 -7.40
CA GLU A 91 4.29 -6.61 -8.34
C GLU A 91 3.10 -5.76 -8.81
N ASN A 92 2.47 -5.00 -7.92
CA ASN A 92 1.40 -4.07 -8.29
C ASN A 92 1.91 -3.00 -9.27
N ALA A 93 3.07 -2.41 -9.00
CA ALA A 93 3.68 -1.41 -9.86
C ALA A 93 4.00 -1.97 -11.26
N GLN A 94 4.51 -3.20 -11.33
CA GLN A 94 4.78 -3.89 -12.60
C GLN A 94 3.49 -4.24 -13.36
N ALA A 95 2.43 -4.67 -12.65
CA ALA A 95 1.16 -5.01 -13.26
C ALA A 95 0.40 -3.78 -13.78
N LEU A 96 0.68 -2.58 -13.25
CA LEU A 96 -0.02 -1.34 -13.57
C LEU A 96 0.18 -0.89 -15.02
N GLU A 97 1.37 -1.08 -15.61
CA GLU A 97 1.60 -0.78 -17.02
C GLU A 97 0.75 -1.66 -17.94
N ALA A 98 0.69 -2.97 -17.66
CA ALA A 98 -0.14 -3.92 -18.41
C ALA A 98 -1.63 -3.58 -18.27
N PHE A 99 -2.08 -3.31 -17.04
CA PHE A 99 -3.45 -2.87 -16.75
C PHE A 99 -3.84 -1.60 -17.53
N ALA A 100 -2.94 -0.61 -17.59
CA ALA A 100 -3.15 0.63 -18.33
C ALA A 100 -3.22 0.38 -19.85
N LYS A 101 -2.31 -0.45 -20.38
CA LYS A 101 -2.26 -0.80 -21.80
C LYS A 101 -3.55 -1.48 -22.27
N GLU A 102 -4.09 -2.41 -21.50
CA GLU A 102 -5.37 -3.08 -21.79
C GLU A 102 -6.56 -2.10 -21.89
N ARG A 103 -6.46 -0.96 -21.23
CA ARG A 103 -7.46 0.12 -21.22
C ARG A 103 -7.12 1.27 -22.18
N GLY A 104 -6.13 1.06 -23.04
CA GLY A 104 -5.73 2.02 -24.06
C GLY A 104 -5.02 3.26 -23.49
N ALA A 105 -4.41 3.16 -22.30
CA ALA A 105 -3.57 4.20 -21.73
C ALA A 105 -2.08 3.86 -21.92
N ASN A 106 -1.28 4.85 -22.30
CA ASN A 106 0.17 4.78 -22.31
C ASN A 106 0.72 5.29 -20.98
N PHE A 107 0.89 4.38 -20.02
CA PHE A 107 1.37 4.69 -18.69
C PHE A 107 2.65 3.93 -18.39
N LYS A 108 3.74 4.67 -18.10
CA LYS A 108 5.04 4.11 -17.73
C LYS A 108 5.23 4.18 -16.23
N VAL A 109 5.75 3.12 -15.62
CA VAL A 109 6.04 3.05 -14.18
C VAL A 109 7.55 2.98 -13.97
N ILE A 110 8.08 3.86 -13.12
CA ILE A 110 9.51 3.99 -12.86
C ILE A 110 9.78 3.74 -11.38
N SER A 111 10.81 2.93 -11.10
CA SER A 111 11.36 2.80 -9.76
C SER A 111 12.43 3.87 -9.54
N ALA A 112 12.12 4.89 -8.74
CA ALA A 112 13.03 6.01 -8.48
C ALA A 112 12.68 6.72 -7.16
N ASP A 113 13.72 7.12 -6.41
CA ASP A 113 13.55 7.87 -5.18
C ASP A 113 13.20 9.34 -5.50
N VAL A 114 11.98 9.73 -5.14
CA VAL A 114 11.43 11.09 -5.35
C VAL A 114 11.51 11.96 -4.10
N ILE A 115 12.33 11.56 -3.12
CA ILE A 115 12.66 12.39 -1.96
C ILE A 115 13.77 13.37 -2.35
N LEU A 116 13.36 14.62 -2.59
CA LEU A 116 14.22 15.72 -3.00
C LEU A 116 14.96 16.37 -1.83
N ALA A 117 14.66 15.93 -0.60
CA ALA A 117 15.22 16.48 0.62
C ALA A 117 16.76 16.48 0.59
N PRO A 118 17.40 17.62 0.94
CA PRO A 118 18.83 17.67 1.18
C PRO A 118 19.20 16.79 2.37
N GLY A 119 20.47 16.40 2.45
CA GLY A 119 20.96 15.70 3.64
C GLY A 119 20.93 16.62 4.87
N ARG A 120 20.90 16.04 6.07
CA ARG A 120 21.07 16.80 7.33
C ARG A 120 22.21 16.24 8.17
N ASP A 121 22.85 17.13 8.93
CA ASP A 121 23.84 16.75 9.92
C ASP A 121 23.18 16.31 11.25
N LEU A 122 23.98 15.89 12.23
CA LEU A 122 23.45 15.43 13.52
C LEU A 122 22.75 16.53 14.33
N LYS A 123 23.05 17.80 14.06
CA LYS A 123 22.37 18.96 14.66
C LYS A 123 21.11 19.36 13.89
N GLY A 124 20.75 18.60 12.85
CA GLY A 124 19.61 18.89 12.00
C GLY A 124 19.88 20.02 11.01
N GLN A 125 21.12 20.48 10.83
CA GLN A 125 21.42 21.52 9.85
C GLN A 125 21.45 20.93 8.43
N GLN A 126 20.85 21.65 7.48
CA GLN A 126 20.84 21.27 6.08
C GLN A 126 22.26 21.19 5.51
N LYS A 127 22.52 20.12 4.76
CA LYS A 127 23.76 19.87 4.01
C LYS A 127 23.44 19.80 2.52
N GLY A 128 23.87 20.82 1.81
CA GLY A 128 23.69 20.92 0.36
C GLY A 128 22.33 21.49 -0.04
N GLU A 129 22.04 21.39 -1.33
CA GLU A 129 20.84 21.94 -1.96
C GLU A 129 19.74 20.86 -2.09
N VAL A 130 18.51 21.33 -2.31
CA VAL A 130 17.39 20.47 -2.70
C VAL A 130 17.78 19.73 -3.99
N LYS A 131 17.56 18.42 -4.02
CA LYS A 131 17.89 17.61 -5.19
C LYS A 131 16.86 17.85 -6.30
N PRO A 132 17.26 17.82 -7.58
CA PRO A 132 16.29 17.84 -8.68
C PRO A 132 15.55 16.51 -8.77
N LEU A 133 14.43 16.48 -9.50
CA LEU A 133 13.79 15.22 -9.87
C LEU A 133 14.78 14.29 -10.61
N PRO A 134 14.74 12.96 -10.35
CA PRO A 134 15.54 11.98 -11.06
C PRO A 134 15.44 12.10 -12.59
N ALA A 135 16.58 11.99 -13.28
CA ALA A 135 16.68 12.24 -14.72
C ALA A 135 15.83 11.27 -15.56
N GLU A 136 15.65 10.04 -15.09
CA GLU A 136 14.81 9.02 -15.70
C GLU A 136 13.32 9.37 -15.65
N ILE A 137 12.86 10.01 -14.56
CA ILE A 137 11.49 10.53 -14.45
C ILE A 137 11.32 11.70 -15.40
N VAL A 138 12.27 12.65 -15.38
CA VAL A 138 12.28 13.82 -16.26
C VAL A 138 12.20 13.40 -17.72
N SER A 139 13.05 12.47 -18.13
CA SER A 139 13.08 11.98 -19.51
C SER A 139 11.77 11.31 -19.92
N ALA A 140 11.16 10.54 -19.02
CA ALA A 140 9.89 9.87 -19.30
C ALA A 140 8.71 10.84 -19.38
N VAL A 141 8.65 11.81 -18.47
CA VAL A 141 7.61 12.84 -18.47
C VAL A 141 7.73 13.69 -19.72
N GLU A 142 8.93 14.13 -20.10
CA GLU A 142 9.13 14.92 -21.32
C GLU A 142 8.79 14.13 -22.59
N ALA A 143 9.13 12.83 -22.65
CA ALA A 143 8.73 11.98 -23.77
C ALA A 143 7.20 11.84 -23.86
N ALA A 144 6.50 11.67 -22.74
CA ALA A 144 5.05 11.67 -22.70
C ALA A 144 4.46 13.03 -23.11
N ARG A 145 5.05 14.13 -22.63
CA ARG A 145 4.62 15.51 -22.93
C ARG A 145 4.83 15.85 -24.39
N ALA A 146 5.87 15.33 -25.04
CA ALA A 146 6.09 15.51 -26.46
C ALA A 146 4.94 14.91 -27.29
N ALA A 147 4.41 13.76 -26.88
CA ALA A 147 3.30 13.08 -27.53
C ALA A 147 1.91 13.65 -27.17
N ALA A 148 1.75 14.25 -25.98
CA ALA A 148 0.49 14.78 -25.50
C ALA A 148 0.09 16.10 -26.20
N PRO A 149 -1.19 16.33 -26.54
CA PRO A 149 -1.65 17.59 -27.13
C PRO A 149 -1.52 18.78 -26.18
N VAL A 150 -1.75 18.59 -24.88
CA VAL A 150 -1.64 19.63 -23.85
C VAL A 150 -0.34 19.45 -23.07
N LYS A 151 0.44 20.54 -22.94
CA LYS A 151 1.78 20.50 -22.31
C LYS A 151 1.74 20.70 -20.79
N ASP A 152 0.66 21.27 -20.27
CA ASP A 152 0.40 21.42 -18.85
C ASP A 152 0.14 20.03 -18.24
N ILE A 153 0.80 19.70 -17.12
CA ILE A 153 0.65 18.38 -16.52
C ILE A 153 -0.41 18.33 -15.41
N ILE A 154 -0.83 17.11 -15.09
CA ILE A 154 -1.55 16.78 -13.86
C ILE A 154 -0.56 16.08 -12.93
N PHE A 155 -0.33 16.62 -11.72
CA PHE A 155 0.67 16.11 -10.77
C PHE A 155 0.04 15.63 -9.46
N ILE A 156 0.16 14.35 -9.13
CA ILE A 156 -0.33 13.81 -7.86
C ILE A 156 0.84 13.35 -7.01
N ASN A 157 0.94 13.88 -5.80
CA ASN A 157 1.89 13.41 -4.79
C ASN A 157 1.17 12.59 -3.72
N SER A 158 1.28 11.27 -3.84
CA SER A 158 0.80 10.27 -2.89
C SER A 158 1.95 9.56 -2.17
N VAL A 159 3.13 10.18 -2.07
CA VAL A 159 4.29 9.58 -1.42
C VAL A 159 4.07 9.51 0.10
N ALA A 160 4.28 8.31 0.65
CA ALA A 160 4.38 8.09 2.08
C ALA A 160 5.76 7.52 2.41
N PHE A 161 6.51 8.22 3.27
CA PHE A 161 7.87 7.88 3.65
C PHE A 161 8.04 8.01 5.16
N GLY A 162 8.50 6.94 5.82
CA GLY A 162 8.51 6.85 7.28
C GLY A 162 9.86 6.44 7.84
N LYS A 163 10.90 7.29 7.69
CA LYS A 163 12.23 6.95 8.23
C LYS A 163 12.39 7.28 9.71
N TRP A 164 11.77 8.35 10.22
CA TRP A 164 11.97 8.81 11.60
C TRP A 164 10.72 9.42 12.25
N MET A 165 9.76 8.58 12.64
CA MET A 165 8.61 9.04 13.42
C MET A 165 9.01 9.22 14.88
N CYS A 166 8.93 10.45 15.39
CA CYS A 166 9.29 10.81 16.76
C CYS A 166 8.40 11.94 17.31
N PRO A 167 8.29 12.05 18.63
CA PRO A 167 7.57 13.15 19.27
C PRO A 167 8.35 14.46 19.18
N ARG A 168 7.79 15.55 19.73
CA ARG A 168 8.44 16.86 19.81
C ARG A 168 9.61 16.86 20.79
N GLU A 169 10.44 17.90 20.70
CA GLU A 169 11.53 18.12 21.65
C GLU A 169 11.03 18.12 23.09
N GLY A 170 11.77 17.46 23.98
CA GLY A 170 11.42 17.34 25.40
C GLY A 170 10.40 16.25 25.73
N GLN A 171 9.92 15.49 24.74
CA GLN A 171 9.01 14.35 24.95
C GLN A 171 9.72 13.00 24.79
N GLU A 172 9.32 12.04 25.62
CA GLU A 172 9.84 10.66 25.55
C GLU A 172 9.22 9.88 24.40
N ALA A 173 9.92 8.83 23.95
CA ALA A 173 9.41 7.92 22.94
C ALA A 173 8.11 7.25 23.39
N ILE A 174 7.09 7.26 22.55
CA ILE A 174 5.75 6.80 22.90
C ILE A 174 5.63 5.32 22.54
N ARG A 175 5.22 4.53 23.53
CA ARG A 175 4.82 3.14 23.37
C ARG A 175 3.31 3.07 23.25
N THR A 176 2.83 2.36 22.25
CA THR A 176 1.39 2.17 22.03
C THR A 176 1.15 0.80 21.41
N PRO A 177 0.07 0.10 21.79
CA PRO A 177 -0.34 -1.08 21.06
C PRO A 177 -0.72 -0.72 19.62
N THR A 178 -0.45 -1.65 18.70
CA THR A 178 -0.93 -1.63 17.33
C THR A 178 -1.34 -3.04 16.92
N VAL A 179 -1.75 -3.21 15.67
CA VAL A 179 -2.03 -4.53 15.09
C VAL A 179 -1.07 -4.76 13.92
N ASP A 180 -0.48 -5.96 13.85
CA ASP A 180 0.39 -6.37 12.73
C ASP A 180 -0.40 -7.00 11.57
N PHE A 181 0.29 -7.40 10.50
CA PHE A 181 -0.37 -7.99 9.32
C PHE A 181 -0.91 -9.42 9.55
N GLU A 182 -0.44 -10.11 10.59
CA GLU A 182 -1.01 -11.40 11.01
C GLU A 182 -2.29 -11.23 11.84
N GLY A 183 -2.58 -10.00 12.21
CA GLY A 183 -3.70 -9.63 13.04
C GLY A 183 -3.49 -9.99 14.51
N CYS A 184 -2.26 -9.82 14.98
CA CYS A 184 -1.89 -9.87 16.39
C CYS A 184 -1.81 -8.44 16.93
N ILE A 185 -2.27 -8.23 18.17
CA ILE A 185 -1.97 -7.00 18.92
C ILE A 185 -0.51 -7.09 19.36
N VAL A 186 0.27 -6.07 19.01
CA VAL A 186 1.71 -5.99 19.28
C VAL A 186 2.06 -4.64 19.89
N GLU A 187 3.18 -4.56 20.60
CA GLU A 187 3.73 -3.28 21.04
C GLU A 187 4.40 -2.58 19.86
N SER A 188 4.15 -1.29 19.70
CA SER A 188 4.89 -0.42 18.79
C SER A 188 5.43 0.79 19.53
N GLN A 189 6.54 1.32 19.05
CA GLN A 189 7.19 2.47 19.68
C GLN A 189 7.67 3.47 18.64
N THR A 190 7.52 4.76 18.92
CA THR A 190 8.20 5.81 18.15
C THR A 190 9.70 5.76 18.39
N LYS A 191 10.48 6.37 17.49
CA LYS A 191 11.87 6.72 17.82
C LYS A 191 11.88 7.80 18.89
N PRO A 192 12.94 7.86 19.73
CA PRO A 192 13.14 9.01 20.60
C PRO A 192 13.34 10.28 19.76
N TYR A 193 13.02 11.43 20.36
CA TYR A 193 13.33 12.71 19.73
C TYR A 193 14.82 12.79 19.41
N HIS A 194 15.11 13.17 18.17
CA HIS A 194 16.44 13.54 17.73
C HIS A 194 16.27 14.61 16.67
N VAL A 195 16.87 15.80 16.88
CA VAL A 195 16.69 16.98 16.02
C VAL A 195 16.83 16.66 14.52
N ARG A 196 17.87 15.92 14.14
CA ARG A 196 18.05 15.45 12.75
C ARG A 196 16.85 14.67 12.22
N GLY A 197 16.38 13.67 12.96
CA GLY A 197 15.29 12.79 12.52
C GLY A 197 13.94 13.53 12.47
N TYR A 198 13.73 14.46 13.41
CA TYR A 198 12.59 15.37 13.39
C TYR A 198 12.57 16.19 12.11
N GLU A 199 13.65 16.90 11.83
CA GLU A 199 13.79 17.76 10.66
C GLU A 199 13.77 16.99 9.33
N GLU A 200 14.42 15.82 9.26
CA GLU A 200 14.32 14.93 8.08
C GLU A 200 12.85 14.51 7.82
N THR A 201 12.03 14.35 8.87
CA THR A 201 10.60 14.03 8.70
C THR A 201 9.82 15.23 8.17
N LEU A 202 10.07 16.44 8.70
CA LEU A 202 9.44 17.66 8.17
C LEU A 202 9.77 17.88 6.69
N ASP A 203 11.01 17.57 6.30
CA ASP A 203 11.46 17.70 4.92
C ASP A 203 10.82 16.66 4.00
N THR A 204 10.93 15.38 4.36
CA THR A 204 10.51 14.27 3.50
C THR A 204 9.00 14.12 3.40
N MET A 205 8.26 14.43 4.47
CA MET A 205 6.80 14.27 4.53
C MET A 205 6.01 15.59 4.48
N GLY A 206 6.70 16.72 4.62
CA GLY A 206 6.14 18.06 4.54
C GLY A 206 6.60 18.78 3.28
N ARG A 207 7.84 19.27 3.28
CA ARG A 207 8.38 20.16 2.24
C ARG A 207 8.63 19.47 0.89
N ASN A 208 8.70 18.14 0.85
CA ASN A 208 8.99 17.42 -0.38
C ASN A 208 7.99 17.71 -1.50
N HIS A 209 6.70 17.89 -1.18
CA HIS A 209 5.71 18.22 -2.21
C HIS A 209 6.02 19.56 -2.88
N ILE A 210 6.27 20.62 -2.11
CA ILE A 210 6.56 21.93 -2.69
C ILE A 210 7.88 21.93 -3.46
N TRP A 211 8.90 21.19 -3.00
CA TRP A 211 10.14 21.02 -3.77
C TRP A 211 9.91 20.33 -5.12
N MET A 212 9.04 19.33 -5.18
CA MET A 212 8.66 18.72 -6.45
C MET A 212 7.90 19.71 -7.35
N VAL A 213 6.92 20.45 -6.80
CA VAL A 213 6.17 21.48 -7.54
C VAL A 213 7.12 22.54 -8.12
N GLU A 214 8.11 22.98 -7.34
CA GLU A 214 9.10 23.97 -7.75
C GLU A 214 10.02 23.47 -8.86
N ASP A 215 10.54 22.23 -8.77
CA ASP A 215 11.35 21.64 -9.84
C ASP A 215 10.53 21.45 -11.13
N ILE A 216 9.28 20.99 -11.01
CA ILE A 216 8.32 20.86 -12.13
C ILE A 216 8.03 22.24 -12.76
N ARG A 217 7.83 23.28 -11.94
CA ARG A 217 7.62 24.67 -12.39
C ARG A 217 8.84 25.18 -13.15
N GLY A 218 10.05 24.96 -12.61
CA GLY A 218 11.32 25.38 -13.23
C GLY A 218 11.55 24.76 -14.61
N ARG A 219 10.90 23.62 -14.89
CA ARG A 219 10.94 22.94 -16.19
C ARG A 219 9.82 23.39 -17.16
N GLY A 220 8.93 24.28 -16.73
CA GLY A 220 7.79 24.73 -17.55
C GLY A 220 6.74 23.65 -17.78
N TRP A 221 6.55 22.75 -16.80
CA TRP A 221 5.52 21.70 -16.87
C TRP A 221 4.17 22.17 -16.31
N LEU A 222 4.17 23.22 -15.49
CA LEU A 222 2.97 23.81 -14.94
C LEU A 222 2.52 25.01 -15.78
N GLY A 223 1.24 25.03 -16.10
CA GLY A 223 0.56 26.15 -16.74
C GLY A 223 -0.86 26.31 -16.22
N PRO A 224 -1.66 27.23 -16.78
CA PRO A 224 -3.00 27.53 -16.26
C PRO A 224 -3.98 26.36 -16.26
N LYS A 225 -3.72 25.29 -17.03
CA LYS A 225 -4.54 24.07 -17.05
C LYS A 225 -3.98 22.96 -16.16
N SER A 226 -2.88 23.20 -15.47
CA SER A 226 -2.32 22.21 -14.55
C SER A 226 -3.23 21.98 -13.35
N VAL A 227 -3.17 20.76 -12.84
CA VAL A 227 -3.79 20.39 -11.58
C VAL A 227 -2.75 19.63 -10.78
N SER A 228 -2.53 20.00 -9.53
CA SER A 228 -1.77 19.19 -8.60
C SER A 228 -2.56 18.79 -7.36
N ALA A 229 -2.21 17.66 -6.77
CA ALA A 229 -2.80 17.20 -5.53
C ALA A 229 -1.73 16.70 -4.54
N PHE A 230 -1.84 17.11 -3.28
CA PHE A 230 -1.06 16.60 -2.16
C PHE A 230 -1.97 15.85 -1.18
N PHE A 231 -1.56 14.66 -0.74
CA PHE A 231 -2.34 13.85 0.19
C PHE A 231 -1.92 14.06 1.65
N THR A 232 -2.91 14.33 2.50
CA THR A 232 -2.75 14.51 3.94
C THR A 232 -3.82 13.74 4.72
N TRP A 233 -3.53 13.46 5.98
CA TRP A 233 -4.51 12.98 6.95
C TRP A 233 -4.68 14.06 8.02
N ALA A 234 -5.58 14.99 7.77
CA ALA A 234 -5.73 16.19 8.59
C ALA A 234 -6.31 15.84 9.97
N GLY A 235 -7.33 14.97 10.02
CA GLY A 235 -7.89 14.46 11.28
C GLY A 235 -6.82 13.91 12.24
N GLY A 236 -5.88 13.12 11.73
CA GLY A 236 -4.74 12.58 12.48
C GLY A 236 -3.73 13.62 12.94
N SER A 237 -3.44 14.64 12.12
CA SER A 237 -2.38 15.63 12.37
C SER A 237 -2.64 16.57 13.55
N GLN A 238 -3.91 16.74 13.93
CA GLN A 238 -4.30 17.74 14.93
C GLN A 238 -5.17 17.19 16.07
N ASN A 239 -6.05 16.21 15.81
CA ASN A 239 -7.20 15.96 16.69
C ASN A 239 -7.32 14.50 17.18
N VAL A 240 -6.47 13.58 16.73
CA VAL A 240 -6.47 12.18 17.19
C VAL A 240 -5.64 12.03 18.47
N ALA A 241 -6.32 12.04 19.62
CA ALA A 241 -5.70 11.93 20.94
C ALA A 241 -4.93 10.61 21.11
N SER A 242 -5.43 9.51 20.55
CA SER A 242 -4.78 8.19 20.65
C SER A 242 -3.45 8.09 19.92
N LEU A 243 -3.11 9.07 19.07
CA LEU A 243 -1.85 9.15 18.33
C LEU A 243 -1.07 10.44 18.64
N GLU A 244 -1.38 11.08 19.78
CA GLU A 244 -0.64 12.25 20.26
C GLU A 244 0.85 11.92 20.44
N GLY A 245 1.72 12.81 19.97
CA GLY A 245 3.17 12.68 19.87
C GLY A 245 3.68 11.68 18.82
N ILE A 246 2.80 10.94 18.13
CA ILE A 246 3.16 10.06 17.02
C ILE A 246 2.84 10.74 15.69
N TYR A 247 1.55 11.04 15.50
CA TYR A 247 1.02 11.76 14.36
C TYR A 247 0.58 13.14 14.84
N GLY A 248 -0.44 13.23 15.69
CA GLY A 248 -0.88 14.49 16.28
C GLY A 248 0.20 15.09 17.17
N LYS A 249 0.58 16.36 16.97
CA LYS A 249 1.66 17.04 17.73
C LYS A 249 3.01 16.29 17.77
N GLY A 250 3.28 15.42 16.80
CA GLY A 250 4.58 14.78 16.56
C GLY A 250 5.21 15.27 15.25
N ALA A 251 6.37 14.73 14.89
CA ALA A 251 7.08 15.14 13.67
C ALA A 251 6.24 14.94 12.40
N LEU A 252 5.43 13.87 12.32
CA LEU A 252 4.56 13.61 11.16
C LEU A 252 3.43 14.64 11.04
N GLY A 253 2.74 14.97 12.14
CA GLY A 253 1.68 15.98 12.12
C GLY A 253 2.24 17.34 11.72
N ASP A 254 3.37 17.73 12.29
CA ASP A 254 4.02 19.01 11.95
C ASP A 254 4.45 19.04 10.48
N ALA A 255 4.93 17.91 9.94
CA ALA A 255 5.23 17.80 8.51
C ALA A 255 3.99 18.05 7.64
N LYS A 256 2.82 17.52 8.02
CA LYS A 256 1.56 17.76 7.29
C LYS A 256 1.10 19.21 7.36
N LEU A 257 1.22 19.86 8.51
CA LEU A 257 0.92 21.29 8.64
C LEU A 257 1.82 22.16 7.77
N ILE A 258 3.11 21.81 7.67
CA ILE A 258 4.05 22.50 6.79
C ILE A 258 3.65 22.31 5.32
N ALA A 259 3.31 21.09 4.89
CA ALA A 259 2.89 20.84 3.52
C ALA A 259 1.62 21.62 3.15
N GLU A 260 0.60 21.64 4.02
CA GLU A 260 -0.62 22.41 3.80
C GLU A 260 -0.31 23.91 3.68
N ALA A 261 0.51 24.45 4.58
CA ALA A 261 0.94 25.84 4.54
C ALA A 261 1.72 26.19 3.26
N ASP A 262 2.64 25.32 2.82
CA ASP A 262 3.45 25.54 1.62
C ASP A 262 2.60 25.51 0.34
N VAL A 263 1.63 24.58 0.24
CA VAL A 263 0.69 24.54 -0.90
C VAL A 263 -0.20 25.79 -0.93
N THR A 264 -0.75 26.18 0.22
CA THR A 264 -1.56 27.40 0.33
C THR A 264 -0.74 28.64 -0.03
N ARG A 265 0.49 28.75 0.47
CA ARG A 265 1.39 29.88 0.14
C ARG A 265 1.64 29.96 -1.36
N PHE A 266 1.97 28.83 -2.00
CA PHE A 266 2.20 28.79 -3.46
C PHE A 266 0.99 29.31 -4.25
N ARG A 267 -0.23 28.95 -3.85
CA ARG A 267 -1.47 29.46 -4.49
C ARG A 267 -1.72 30.94 -4.24
N LEU A 268 -1.41 31.44 -3.05
CA LEU A 268 -1.52 32.86 -2.75
C LEU A 268 -0.51 33.70 -3.54
N GLU A 269 0.70 33.18 -3.75
CA GLU A 269 1.78 33.87 -4.48
C GLU A 269 1.57 33.85 -5.99
N HIS A 270 1.03 32.76 -6.55
CA HIS A 270 0.96 32.56 -8.01
C HIS A 270 -0.45 32.55 -8.60
N GLY A 271 -1.49 32.57 -7.76
CA GLY A 271 -2.87 32.44 -8.21
C GLY A 271 -3.06 31.19 -9.06
N LEU A 272 -3.59 31.37 -10.27
CA LEU A 272 -3.81 30.29 -11.26
C LEU A 272 -2.79 30.26 -12.40
N ALA A 273 -1.68 31.01 -12.30
CA ALA A 273 -0.67 31.03 -13.35
C ALA A 273 -0.08 29.62 -13.61
N PHE A 274 0.00 28.81 -12.56
CA PHE A 274 0.50 27.43 -12.60
C PHE A 274 -0.60 26.38 -12.35
N GLY A 275 -1.86 26.77 -12.53
CA GLY A 275 -3.01 25.89 -12.37
C GLY A 275 -3.52 25.79 -10.93
N SER A 276 -4.32 24.76 -10.65
CA SER A 276 -4.90 24.51 -9.33
C SER A 276 -4.03 23.56 -8.52
N HIS A 277 -3.85 23.83 -7.22
CA HIS A 277 -3.07 22.99 -6.31
C HIS A 277 -3.93 22.58 -5.10
N ALA A 278 -4.46 21.37 -5.14
CA ALA A 278 -5.36 20.85 -4.11
C ALA A 278 -4.61 20.21 -2.95
N ILE A 279 -5.09 20.49 -1.74
CA ILE A 279 -4.83 19.68 -0.55
C ILE A 279 -5.96 18.65 -0.48
N VAL A 280 -5.62 17.37 -0.46
CA VAL A 280 -6.59 16.26 -0.35
C VAL A 280 -6.50 15.66 1.04
N ARG A 281 -7.55 15.87 1.84
CA ARG A 281 -7.67 15.33 3.19
C ARG A 281 -8.36 13.99 3.15
N LEU A 282 -7.70 12.95 3.64
CA LEU A 282 -8.15 11.57 3.64
C LEU A 282 -8.38 11.07 5.06
N PRO A 283 -9.36 10.19 5.30
CA PRO A 283 -9.53 9.56 6.61
C PRO A 283 -8.40 8.54 6.85
N ALA A 284 -8.29 8.00 8.07
CA ALA A 284 -7.46 6.82 8.27
C ALA A 284 -8.05 5.62 7.52
N PHE A 285 -7.26 5.02 6.64
CA PHE A 285 -7.61 3.77 5.98
C PHE A 285 -6.45 2.78 6.09
N LEU A 286 -6.80 1.49 6.20
CA LEU A 286 -5.81 0.42 6.26
C LEU A 286 -4.97 0.44 4.98
N SER A 287 -3.68 0.71 5.15
CA SER A 287 -2.66 0.70 4.11
C SER A 287 -1.35 0.33 4.76
N ALA A 288 -0.40 -0.17 3.99
CA ALA A 288 0.89 -0.51 4.56
C ALA A 288 1.66 0.73 5.08
N ALA A 289 1.31 1.95 4.64
CA ALA A 289 1.79 3.20 5.24
C ALA A 289 1.19 3.44 6.64
N LEU A 290 -0.14 3.31 6.80
CA LEU A 290 -0.79 3.46 8.11
C LEU A 290 -0.31 2.41 9.11
N MET A 291 -0.15 1.17 8.65
CA MET A 291 0.37 0.07 9.47
C MET A 291 1.82 0.30 9.93
N GLY A 292 2.59 1.13 9.22
CA GLY A 292 3.93 1.53 9.61
C GLY A 292 3.98 2.60 10.70
N ILE A 293 2.87 3.29 10.96
CA ILE A 293 2.77 4.32 12.02
C ILE A 293 2.48 3.61 13.35
N PRO A 294 3.26 3.86 14.42
CA PRO A 294 2.96 3.32 15.75
C PRO A 294 1.51 3.62 16.16
N GLY A 295 0.76 2.60 16.56
CA GLY A 295 -0.68 2.70 16.87
C GLY A 295 -1.63 2.90 15.68
N GLY A 296 -1.11 3.21 14.48
CA GLY A 296 -1.91 3.52 13.30
C GLY A 296 -2.77 2.35 12.81
N GLY A 297 -2.23 1.12 12.84
CA GLY A 297 -2.97 -0.08 12.44
C GLY A 297 -4.19 -0.35 13.32
N LEU A 298 -4.04 -0.20 14.64
CA LEU A 298 -5.15 -0.34 15.58
C LEU A 298 -6.18 0.77 15.40
N PHE A 299 -5.73 2.03 15.30
CA PHE A 299 -6.61 3.16 15.03
C PHE A 299 -7.42 2.96 13.75
N GLY A 300 -6.78 2.54 12.66
CA GLY A 300 -7.46 2.31 11.38
C GLY A 300 -8.55 1.24 11.45
N LEU A 301 -8.35 0.19 12.25
CA LEU A 301 -9.39 -0.83 12.49
C LEU A 301 -10.57 -0.26 13.27
N VAL A 302 -10.30 0.45 14.37
CA VAL A 302 -11.36 1.03 15.22
C VAL A 302 -12.12 2.12 14.47
N SER A 303 -11.42 3.04 13.81
CA SER A 303 -12.00 4.09 12.97
C SER A 303 -12.93 3.48 11.93
N ARG A 304 -12.44 2.49 11.17
CA ARG A 304 -13.26 1.78 10.19
C ARG A 304 -14.51 1.15 10.81
N ARG A 305 -14.40 0.47 11.95
CA ARG A 305 -15.56 -0.18 12.58
C ARG A 305 -16.64 0.83 12.94
N ILE A 306 -16.26 1.95 13.54
CA ILE A 306 -17.21 3.02 13.91
C ILE A 306 -17.85 3.60 12.65
N LEU A 307 -17.05 3.93 11.63
CA LEU A 307 -17.57 4.48 10.38
C LEU A 307 -18.51 3.51 9.65
N GLU A 308 -18.25 2.20 9.70
CA GLU A 308 -19.17 1.18 9.16
C GLU A 308 -20.50 1.14 9.94
N GLN A 309 -20.47 1.29 11.27
CA GLN A 309 -21.68 1.32 12.10
C GLN A 309 -22.54 2.55 11.85
N GLU A 310 -21.91 3.69 11.59
CA GLU A 310 -22.58 4.95 11.32
C GLU A 310 -22.93 5.15 9.83
N GLY A 311 -22.62 4.19 8.96
CA GLY A 311 -22.89 4.27 7.53
C GLY A 311 -22.07 5.34 6.80
N ALA A 312 -20.93 5.73 7.36
CA ALA A 312 -20.04 6.78 6.87
C ALA A 312 -18.68 6.25 6.37
N PHE A 313 -18.48 4.93 6.35
CA PHE A 313 -17.25 4.31 5.87
C PHE A 313 -17.15 4.35 4.35
N GLU A 314 -16.00 4.79 3.87
CA GLU A 314 -15.64 4.82 2.45
C GLU A 314 -14.31 4.09 2.29
N ASP A 315 -14.28 3.08 1.43
CA ASP A 315 -13.06 2.34 1.16
C ASP A 315 -12.15 3.08 0.15
N ILE A 316 -10.94 2.58 -0.05
CA ILE A 316 -9.94 3.22 -0.93
C ILE A 316 -10.49 3.39 -2.38
N PRO A 317 -11.14 2.39 -3.02
CA PRO A 317 -11.78 2.58 -4.33
C PRO A 317 -12.85 3.68 -4.38
N GLU A 318 -13.70 3.79 -3.36
CA GLU A 318 -14.70 4.86 -3.23
C GLU A 318 -14.02 6.23 -3.10
N LEU A 319 -13.07 6.34 -2.17
CA LEU A 319 -12.28 7.57 -1.94
C LEU A 319 -11.52 8.00 -3.19
N ALA A 320 -10.93 7.06 -3.95
CA ALA A 320 -10.22 7.35 -5.19
C ALA A 320 -11.17 7.87 -6.28
N SER A 321 -12.37 7.31 -6.37
CA SER A 321 -13.38 7.75 -7.35
C SER A 321 -13.89 9.17 -7.03
N LYS A 322 -14.13 9.46 -5.74
CA LYS A 322 -14.47 10.82 -5.27
C LYS A 322 -13.32 11.80 -5.42
N MET A 323 -12.09 11.38 -5.15
CA MET A 323 -10.88 12.19 -5.38
C MET A 323 -10.80 12.64 -6.84
N VAL A 324 -10.91 11.70 -7.79
CA VAL A 324 -10.87 12.02 -9.23
C VAL A 324 -11.99 12.98 -9.59
N ARG A 325 -13.20 12.76 -9.08
CA ARG A 325 -14.33 13.67 -9.31
C ARG A 325 -14.09 15.07 -8.76
N LEU A 326 -13.71 15.19 -7.50
CA LEU A 326 -13.55 16.49 -6.84
C LEU A 326 -12.36 17.28 -7.38
N MET A 327 -11.31 16.60 -7.86
CA MET A 327 -10.14 17.25 -8.45
C MET A 327 -10.47 18.06 -9.71
N PHE A 328 -11.49 17.67 -10.49
CA PHE A 328 -11.95 18.38 -11.69
C PHE A 328 -13.32 19.05 -11.54
N GLY A 329 -13.97 18.89 -10.39
CA GLY A 329 -15.36 19.29 -10.22
C GLY A 329 -15.52 20.76 -9.86
N PRO A 330 -15.50 21.12 -8.57
CA PRO A 330 -16.03 22.40 -8.16
C PRO A 330 -15.11 23.57 -8.53
N GLU A 331 -15.66 24.56 -9.24
CA GLU A 331 -14.96 25.82 -9.58
C GLU A 331 -14.35 26.48 -8.33
N TRP A 332 -15.01 26.38 -7.16
CA TRP A 332 -14.49 26.92 -5.91
C TRP A 332 -13.17 26.29 -5.44
N ILE A 333 -12.89 25.02 -5.77
CA ILE A 333 -11.60 24.39 -5.45
C ILE A 333 -10.49 25.05 -6.25
N ARG A 334 -10.77 25.30 -7.53
CA ARG A 334 -9.86 26.01 -8.43
C ARG A 334 -9.70 27.47 -8.02
N GLU A 335 -10.78 28.19 -7.77
CA GLU A 335 -10.72 29.64 -7.59
C GLU A 335 -10.24 30.08 -6.20
N ASN A 336 -10.55 29.34 -5.15
CA ASN A 336 -10.18 29.74 -3.79
C ASN A 336 -8.86 29.06 -3.35
N PRO A 337 -7.80 29.85 -3.06
CA PRO A 337 -6.47 29.35 -2.69
C PRO A 337 -6.43 28.53 -1.39
N LEU A 338 -7.47 28.64 -0.56
CA LEU A 338 -7.64 27.92 0.70
C LEU A 338 -8.47 26.64 0.56
N SER A 339 -9.09 26.42 -0.60
CA SER A 339 -9.96 25.29 -0.84
C SER A 339 -9.25 23.96 -0.80
N GLN A 340 -9.93 22.94 -0.28
CA GLN A 340 -9.41 21.60 -0.08
C GLN A 340 -10.39 20.56 -0.60
N VAL A 341 -9.87 19.41 -0.99
CA VAL A 341 -10.68 18.22 -1.29
C VAL A 341 -10.81 17.44 0.02
N GLU A 342 -11.96 17.57 0.67
CA GLU A 342 -12.25 16.91 1.95
C GLU A 342 -12.93 15.56 1.71
N LEU A 343 -12.20 14.47 1.96
CA LEU A 343 -12.70 13.10 1.89
C LEU A 343 -12.77 12.44 3.29
N ASP A 344 -12.39 13.17 4.34
CA ASP A 344 -12.34 12.72 5.72
C ASP A 344 -13.53 13.17 6.57
N HIS A 345 -14.60 13.67 5.94
CA HIS A 345 -15.76 14.23 6.65
C HIS A 345 -16.39 13.25 7.65
N GLY A 346 -16.54 11.97 7.27
CA GLY A 346 -17.06 10.95 8.18
C GLY A 346 -16.19 10.75 9.41
N GLU A 347 -14.86 10.63 9.23
CA GLU A 347 -13.94 10.50 10.35
C GLU A 347 -13.95 11.73 11.25
N CYS A 348 -14.02 12.93 10.66
CA CYS A 348 -14.11 14.19 11.42
C CYS A 348 -15.41 14.27 12.23
N LEU A 349 -16.54 13.87 11.65
CA LEU A 349 -17.85 13.89 12.31
C LEU A 349 -17.91 12.94 13.51
N TYR A 350 -17.29 11.77 13.40
CA TYR A 350 -17.35 10.71 14.41
C TYR A 350 -16.08 10.56 15.25
N LEU A 351 -15.18 11.53 15.21
CA LEU A 351 -13.86 11.46 15.86
C LEU A 351 -13.94 11.22 17.37
N GLU A 352 -14.92 11.81 18.07
CA GLU A 352 -15.12 11.59 19.50
C GLU A 352 -15.49 10.13 19.82
N LEU A 353 -16.36 9.52 19.01
CA LEU A 353 -16.73 8.11 19.15
C LEU A 353 -15.54 7.20 18.90
N ILE A 354 -14.74 7.50 17.87
CA ILE A 354 -13.52 6.76 17.53
C ILE A 354 -12.51 6.85 18.69
N ASN A 355 -12.27 8.04 19.22
CA ASN A 355 -11.37 8.24 20.37
C ASN A 355 -11.86 7.50 21.62
N GLY A 356 -13.17 7.54 21.91
CA GLY A 356 -13.76 6.78 23.02
C GLY A 356 -13.62 5.27 22.84
N ALA A 357 -13.83 4.76 21.63
CA ALA A 357 -13.61 3.35 21.31
C ALA A 357 -12.13 2.94 21.44
N MET A 358 -11.20 3.78 21.00
CA MET A 358 -9.77 3.56 21.16
C MET A 358 -9.36 3.47 22.63
N ALA A 359 -9.84 4.38 23.48
CA ALA A 359 -9.57 4.34 24.92
C ALA A 359 -10.06 3.04 25.57
N ASN A 360 -11.27 2.58 25.20
CA ASN A 360 -11.82 1.31 25.68
C ASN A 360 -10.98 0.10 25.24
N VAL A 361 -10.47 0.11 24.00
CA VAL A 361 -9.59 -0.95 23.52
C VAL A 361 -8.25 -0.96 24.26
N GLN A 362 -7.64 0.20 24.48
CA GLN A 362 -6.40 0.31 25.25
C GLN A 362 -6.58 -0.25 26.66
N GLN A 363 -7.67 0.11 27.35
CA GLN A 363 -7.98 -0.42 28.67
C GLN A 363 -8.12 -1.96 28.67
N ARG A 364 -8.74 -2.55 27.64
CA ARG A 364 -8.84 -4.01 27.51
C ARG A 364 -7.47 -4.67 27.31
N ILE A 365 -6.60 -4.05 26.52
CA ILE A 365 -5.23 -4.56 26.30
C ILE A 365 -4.45 -4.53 27.62
N GLU A 366 -4.52 -3.42 28.36
CA GLU A 366 -3.87 -3.26 29.66
C GLU A 366 -4.35 -4.32 30.66
N GLN A 367 -5.67 -4.54 30.76
CA GLN A 367 -6.25 -5.57 31.64
C GLN A 367 -5.73 -6.98 31.33
N GLU A 368 -5.59 -7.32 30.05
CA GLU A 368 -5.06 -8.62 29.63
C GLU A 368 -3.56 -8.74 30.02
N ILE A 369 -2.77 -7.68 29.84
CA ILE A 369 -1.37 -7.64 30.26
C ILE A 369 -1.23 -7.77 31.78
N GLU A 370 -2.03 -7.04 32.54
CA GLU A 370 -2.08 -7.11 34.01
C GLU A 370 -2.50 -8.51 34.50
N SER A 371 -3.35 -9.21 33.74
CA SER A 371 -3.74 -10.59 34.01
C SER A 371 -2.66 -11.63 33.64
N GLY A 372 -1.53 -11.19 33.09
CA GLY A 372 -0.37 -12.02 32.76
C GLY A 372 -0.20 -12.35 31.27
N ALA A 373 -0.99 -11.75 30.37
CA ALA A 373 -0.76 -11.92 28.94
C ALA A 373 0.52 -11.17 28.51
N ALA A 374 1.29 -11.77 27.60
CA ALA A 374 2.46 -11.15 27.00
C ALA A 374 2.15 -10.73 25.55
N LEU A 375 2.71 -9.59 25.13
CA LEU A 375 2.73 -9.20 23.72
C LEU A 375 3.85 -9.97 22.98
N PRO A 376 3.64 -10.37 21.71
CA PRO A 376 2.42 -10.20 20.92
C PRO A 376 1.28 -11.10 21.40
N PHE A 377 0.05 -10.59 21.43
CA PHE A 377 -1.12 -11.41 21.73
C PHE A 377 -1.37 -12.42 20.60
N SER A 378 -1.78 -13.64 20.94
CA SER A 378 -2.16 -14.63 19.93
C SER A 378 -3.31 -14.11 19.05
N PRO A 379 -3.49 -14.64 17.81
CA PRO A 379 -4.60 -14.23 16.96
C PRO A 379 -5.98 -14.41 17.61
N ALA A 380 -6.15 -15.44 18.43
CA ALA A 380 -7.39 -15.71 19.16
C ALA A 380 -7.62 -14.68 20.29
N LEU A 381 -6.57 -14.34 21.05
CA LEU A 381 -6.63 -13.32 22.08
C LEU A 381 -6.92 -11.94 21.47
N SER A 382 -6.20 -11.58 20.41
CA SER A 382 -6.41 -10.33 19.67
C SER A 382 -7.86 -10.19 19.17
N ARG A 383 -8.45 -11.27 18.65
CA ARG A 383 -9.86 -11.30 18.25
C ARG A 383 -10.81 -11.08 19.43
N ARG A 384 -10.52 -11.67 20.59
CA ARG A 384 -11.32 -11.48 21.82
C ARG A 384 -11.27 -10.02 22.27
N VAL A 385 -10.07 -9.45 22.35
CA VAL A 385 -9.85 -8.07 22.82
C VAL A 385 -10.55 -7.06 21.91
N LEU A 386 -10.39 -7.20 20.59
CA LEU A 386 -10.99 -6.32 19.58
C LEU A 386 -12.45 -6.66 19.25
N ASN A 387 -13.08 -7.60 19.94
CA ASN A 387 -14.46 -7.96 19.70
C ASN A 387 -15.38 -6.74 19.93
N GLY A 388 -16.16 -6.40 18.89
CA GLY A 388 -17.00 -5.21 18.84
C GLY A 388 -16.30 -3.92 18.41
N PHE A 389 -14.96 -3.92 18.32
CA PHE A 389 -14.14 -2.74 18.00
C PHE A 389 -13.42 -2.83 16.66
N ALA A 390 -13.31 -4.01 16.05
CA ALA A 390 -12.77 -4.18 14.71
C ALA A 390 -13.87 -4.64 13.73
N PRO A 391 -13.72 -4.33 12.43
CA PRO A 391 -14.63 -4.80 11.37
C PRO A 391 -14.70 -6.32 11.30
N GLU A 392 -15.80 -6.87 10.81
CA GLU A 392 -15.88 -8.31 10.58
C GLU A 392 -14.84 -8.76 9.54
N GLY A 393 -14.16 -9.89 9.80
CA GLY A 393 -13.15 -10.42 8.89
C GLY A 393 -11.85 -9.62 8.80
N TRP A 394 -11.56 -8.74 9.76
CA TRP A 394 -10.39 -7.85 9.73
C TRP A 394 -9.04 -8.57 9.62
N GLN A 395 -8.88 -9.76 10.22
CA GLN A 395 -7.64 -10.53 10.10
C GLN A 395 -7.40 -10.99 8.65
N GLN A 396 -8.46 -11.38 7.93
CA GLN A 396 -8.36 -11.70 6.50
C GLN A 396 -8.05 -10.45 5.67
N MET A 397 -8.58 -9.29 6.06
CA MET A 397 -8.25 -8.02 5.39
C MET A 397 -6.77 -7.67 5.52
N LEU A 398 -6.20 -7.79 6.72
CA LEU A 398 -4.78 -7.49 6.96
C LEU A 398 -3.86 -8.47 6.21
N LYS A 399 -4.23 -9.75 6.14
CA LYS A 399 -3.45 -10.74 5.39
C LYS A 399 -3.37 -10.46 3.88
N LYS A 400 -4.32 -9.74 3.31
CA LYS A 400 -4.28 -9.37 1.88
C LYS A 400 -3.11 -8.44 1.55
N PHE A 401 -2.57 -7.68 2.51
CA PHE A 401 -1.41 -6.81 2.29
C PHE A 401 -0.08 -7.58 2.18
N VAL A 402 -0.03 -8.82 2.67
CA VAL A 402 1.20 -9.63 2.75
C VAL A 402 1.18 -10.86 1.85
N GLN A 403 0.15 -11.05 1.02
CA GLN A 403 0.09 -12.19 0.10
C GLN A 403 0.80 -11.85 -1.22
N PRO A 404 2.02 -12.36 -1.48
CA PRO A 404 2.65 -12.23 -2.79
C PRO A 404 1.86 -13.00 -3.85
N ASP A 405 2.08 -12.65 -5.11
CA ASP A 405 1.54 -13.43 -6.23
C ASP A 405 2.05 -14.88 -6.16
N ALA A 406 1.13 -15.85 -6.17
CA ALA A 406 1.47 -17.27 -6.12
C ALA A 406 2.33 -17.73 -7.31
N SER A 407 2.28 -16.99 -8.43
CA SER A 407 3.07 -17.28 -9.64
C SER A 407 4.55 -16.93 -9.54
N VAL A 408 4.96 -16.14 -8.54
CA VAL A 408 6.37 -15.76 -8.31
C VAL A 408 7.15 -16.86 -7.57
N LEU A 409 6.46 -17.81 -6.94
CA LEU A 409 7.08 -18.96 -6.27
C LEU A 409 7.49 -20.09 -7.24
N THR A 410 7.36 -19.91 -8.56
CA THR A 410 7.48 -21.01 -9.54
C THR A 410 8.53 -20.85 -10.64
N SER A 411 9.50 -19.92 -10.54
CA SER A 411 10.49 -19.76 -11.62
C SER A 411 11.96 -19.65 -11.22
N ALA A 412 12.30 -19.81 -9.94
CA ALA A 412 13.68 -20.02 -9.52
C ALA A 412 13.93 -21.52 -9.26
N ASP A 413 14.74 -22.13 -10.13
CA ASP A 413 15.53 -23.34 -9.90
C ASP A 413 14.84 -24.70 -9.78
N ILE A 414 14.04 -25.08 -10.79
CA ILE A 414 13.94 -26.50 -11.17
C ILE A 414 14.49 -26.66 -12.59
N ASN A 415 15.80 -26.92 -12.69
CA ASN A 415 16.41 -27.37 -13.94
C ASN A 415 16.28 -28.90 -14.03
N PRO A 416 15.44 -29.45 -14.93
CA PRO A 416 15.20 -30.90 -15.01
C PRO A 416 16.42 -31.70 -15.46
N GLN A 417 17.44 -31.04 -16.05
CA GLN A 417 18.63 -31.71 -16.58
C GLN A 417 19.66 -32.07 -15.50
N THR A 418 19.54 -31.53 -14.29
CA THR A 418 20.46 -31.85 -13.17
C THR A 418 20.00 -33.04 -12.33
N LEU A 419 18.84 -33.64 -12.65
CA LEU A 419 18.18 -34.72 -11.92
C LEU A 419 18.37 -36.11 -12.57
N GLY A 420 19.28 -36.21 -13.54
CA GLY A 420 19.38 -37.34 -14.44
C GLY A 420 20.59 -38.24 -14.23
N GLU A 421 21.08 -38.49 -13.01
CA GLU A 421 22.05 -39.58 -12.79
C GLU A 421 22.12 -40.03 -11.32
N ALA A 422 21.98 -41.34 -11.13
CA ALA A 422 22.20 -42.14 -9.92
C ALA A 422 21.12 -42.13 -8.81
N VAL A 423 20.16 -43.08 -8.86
CA VAL A 423 19.65 -43.75 -7.64
C VAL A 423 19.20 -45.19 -7.95
N SER A 424 19.74 -46.17 -7.22
CA SER A 424 19.25 -47.54 -7.14
C SER A 424 18.04 -47.66 -6.23
N THR A 425 17.01 -48.36 -6.69
CA THR A 425 15.68 -48.54 -6.09
C THR A 425 15.68 -49.35 -4.79
N HIS A 426 15.32 -48.74 -3.67
CA HIS A 426 14.61 -49.37 -2.53
C HIS A 426 13.59 -48.37 -1.98
N THR A 427 12.31 -48.74 -1.97
CA THR A 427 11.17 -47.82 -1.90
C THR A 427 10.44 -47.90 -0.55
N VAL A 428 10.24 -46.74 0.08
CA VAL A 428 9.42 -46.49 1.30
C VAL A 428 7.92 -46.83 1.10
N ALA A 429 7.51 -47.15 -0.14
CA ALA A 429 6.14 -47.53 -0.47
C ALA A 429 5.67 -48.84 0.21
N GLU A 430 6.58 -49.68 0.70
CA GLU A 430 6.23 -50.91 1.41
C GLU A 430 5.81 -50.67 2.88
N GLU A 431 6.14 -49.53 3.49
CA GLU A 431 5.91 -49.30 4.94
C GLU A 431 4.55 -48.67 5.28
N LEU A 432 3.92 -47.93 4.37
CA LEU A 432 2.68 -47.17 4.67
C LEU A 432 1.42 -47.79 4.06
N GLY A 433 1.51 -48.76 3.15
CA GLY A 433 0.33 -49.34 2.49
C GLY A 433 -0.46 -48.36 1.61
N GLU A 434 -1.01 -48.85 0.50
CA GLU A 434 -1.74 -48.00 -0.48
C GLU A 434 -3.00 -47.36 0.12
N THR A 435 -3.58 -47.97 1.15
CA THR A 435 -4.84 -47.56 1.78
C THR A 435 -4.67 -46.36 2.72
N GLU A 436 -3.69 -46.39 3.63
CA GLU A 436 -3.42 -45.27 4.56
C GLU A 436 -2.98 -44.00 3.81
N LEU A 437 -2.30 -44.17 2.68
CA LEU A 437 -1.91 -43.08 1.80
C LEU A 437 -3.09 -42.42 1.09
N LYS A 438 -4.10 -43.19 0.68
CA LYS A 438 -5.33 -42.64 0.10
C LYS A 438 -6.12 -41.85 1.13
N ASP A 439 -6.21 -42.35 2.36
CA ASP A 439 -6.96 -41.69 3.43
C ASP A 439 -6.34 -40.34 3.85
N LEU A 440 -5.01 -40.23 3.82
CA LEU A 440 -4.31 -38.99 4.18
C LEU A 440 -4.58 -37.84 3.17
N VAL A 441 -4.77 -38.18 1.90
CA VAL A 441 -4.80 -37.21 0.78
C VAL A 441 -6.23 -36.99 0.26
N SER A 442 -7.15 -37.93 0.47
CA SER A 442 -8.57 -37.82 0.07
C SER A 442 -9.30 -36.53 0.52
N PRO A 443 -9.03 -35.95 1.71
CA PRO A 443 -9.63 -34.68 2.11
C PRO A 443 -9.27 -33.49 1.21
N LEU A 444 -8.24 -33.61 0.37
CA LEU A 444 -7.76 -32.53 -0.50
C LEU A 444 -8.56 -32.40 -1.81
N PHE A 445 -9.44 -33.37 -2.13
CA PHE A 445 -10.11 -33.45 -3.43
C PHE A 445 -11.62 -33.15 -3.41
N ASN A 446 -12.14 -32.56 -2.32
CA ASN A 446 -13.53 -32.08 -2.19
C ASN A 446 -14.61 -33.04 -2.73
N GLY A 447 -14.43 -34.36 -2.53
CA GLY A 447 -15.41 -35.38 -2.92
C GLY A 447 -15.35 -35.87 -4.37
N SER A 448 -14.34 -35.46 -5.14
CA SER A 448 -14.04 -36.03 -6.48
C SER A 448 -13.21 -37.32 -6.32
N GLU A 449 -13.55 -38.43 -6.98
CA GLU A 449 -12.71 -39.64 -6.99
C GLU A 449 -11.52 -39.45 -7.95
N PRO A 450 -10.26 -39.37 -7.46
CA PRO A 450 -9.09 -39.20 -8.32
C PRO A 450 -8.63 -40.52 -8.95
N THR A 451 -8.11 -40.43 -10.17
CA THR A 451 -7.37 -41.54 -10.79
C THR A 451 -5.91 -41.47 -10.34
N TRP A 452 -5.44 -42.51 -9.65
CA TRP A 452 -4.10 -42.53 -9.06
C TRP A 452 -3.06 -43.04 -10.06
N THR A 453 -1.91 -42.39 -10.14
CA THR A 453 -0.72 -42.93 -10.83
C THR A 453 0.50 -42.67 -9.95
N PHE A 454 1.10 -43.74 -9.43
CA PHE A 454 2.22 -43.64 -8.50
C PHE A 454 3.54 -43.46 -9.26
N GLY A 455 4.23 -42.34 -9.02
CA GLY A 455 5.55 -42.04 -9.59
C GLY A 455 6.69 -42.36 -8.62
N VAL A 456 7.87 -42.67 -9.17
CA VAL A 456 9.07 -43.10 -8.44
C VAL A 456 9.63 -41.96 -7.56
N PRO A 457 10.14 -42.23 -6.35
CA PRO A 457 10.76 -41.22 -5.48
C PRO A 457 11.98 -40.57 -6.13
N VAL A 458 12.11 -39.25 -5.95
CA VAL A 458 13.13 -38.40 -6.59
C VAL A 458 14.03 -37.73 -5.54
N ASN A 459 14.47 -38.46 -4.51
CA ASN A 459 15.72 -38.15 -3.79
C ASN A 459 16.03 -39.18 -2.69
N ALA A 460 17.31 -39.45 -2.43
CA ALA A 460 17.77 -40.32 -1.33
C ALA A 460 18.46 -39.55 -0.18
N GLY A 461 18.64 -38.23 -0.30
CA GLY A 461 19.31 -37.40 0.72
C GLY A 461 18.42 -37.00 1.90
N ASP A 462 17.19 -36.61 1.60
CA ASP A 462 16.12 -36.36 2.56
C ASP A 462 14.91 -37.18 2.12
N LYS A 463 14.31 -37.95 3.04
CA LYS A 463 13.16 -38.82 2.75
C LYS A 463 11.94 -37.96 2.38
N LEU A 464 11.88 -37.49 1.14
CA LEU A 464 10.79 -36.70 0.57
C LEU A 464 10.08 -37.55 -0.48
N LEU A 465 8.81 -37.87 -0.23
CA LEU A 465 7.95 -38.62 -1.16
C LEU A 465 7.12 -37.61 -1.96
N THR A 466 7.22 -37.67 -3.29
CA THR A 466 6.45 -36.81 -4.19
C THR A 466 5.32 -37.60 -4.82
N TYR A 467 4.09 -37.13 -4.67
CA TYR A 467 2.89 -37.72 -5.26
C TYR A 467 2.35 -36.84 -6.37
N LEU A 468 1.91 -37.47 -7.46
CA LEU A 468 1.21 -36.84 -8.56
C LEU A 468 -0.21 -37.43 -8.64
N ALA A 469 -1.21 -36.60 -8.37
CA ALA A 469 -2.61 -36.97 -8.55
C ALA A 469 -3.22 -36.12 -9.68
N LYS A 470 -4.03 -36.76 -10.52
CA LYS A 470 -4.70 -36.10 -11.65
C LYS A 470 -6.21 -36.20 -11.48
N THR A 471 -6.89 -35.06 -11.48
CA THR A 471 -8.36 -34.97 -11.46
C THR A 471 -8.80 -33.94 -12.50
N ASP A 472 -9.68 -34.33 -13.44
CA ASP A 472 -10.37 -33.48 -14.43
C ASP A 472 -9.72 -32.11 -14.71
N GLY A 473 -8.58 -32.15 -15.41
CA GLY A 473 -7.89 -30.95 -15.89
C GLY A 473 -6.86 -30.33 -14.93
N ALA A 474 -6.60 -30.91 -13.76
CA ALA A 474 -5.56 -30.44 -12.85
C ALA A 474 -4.57 -31.55 -12.44
N LEU A 475 -3.29 -31.19 -12.40
CA LEU A 475 -2.21 -31.99 -11.84
C LEU A 475 -1.87 -31.43 -10.46
N VAL A 476 -2.02 -32.24 -9.41
CA VAL A 476 -1.66 -31.88 -8.05
C VAL A 476 -0.38 -32.63 -7.67
N ALA A 477 0.69 -31.88 -7.42
CA ALA A 477 1.94 -32.41 -6.88
C ALA A 477 2.02 -32.09 -5.38
N THR A 478 2.15 -33.13 -4.55
CA THR A 478 2.36 -32.97 -3.10
C THR A 478 3.66 -33.64 -2.69
N VAL A 479 4.54 -32.88 -2.03
CA VAL A 479 5.78 -33.41 -1.44
C VAL A 479 5.55 -33.63 0.05
N LEU A 480 5.69 -34.86 0.54
CA LEU A 480 5.62 -35.20 1.96
C LEU A 480 7.03 -35.31 2.55
N ASN A 481 7.25 -34.78 3.75
CA ASN A 481 8.48 -35.03 4.52
C ASN A 481 8.51 -36.44 5.13
N SER A 482 9.60 -36.75 5.81
CA SER A 482 9.83 -38.01 6.53
C SER A 482 8.80 -38.32 7.63
N SER A 483 7.95 -37.36 7.99
CA SER A 483 6.84 -37.49 8.95
C SER A 483 5.46 -37.49 8.27
N ALA A 484 5.40 -37.73 6.96
CA ALA A 484 4.20 -37.72 6.13
C ALA A 484 3.43 -36.38 6.13
N GLN A 485 4.08 -35.27 6.46
CA GLN A 485 3.46 -33.94 6.42
C GLN A 485 3.71 -33.27 5.06
N PRO A 486 2.69 -32.65 4.44
CA PRO A 486 2.84 -31.97 3.16
C PRO A 486 3.67 -30.69 3.30
N VAL A 487 4.77 -30.63 2.57
CA VAL A 487 5.75 -29.53 2.59
C VAL A 487 5.57 -28.58 1.42
N VAL A 488 5.15 -29.09 0.25
CA VAL A 488 4.92 -28.28 -0.96
C VAL A 488 3.64 -28.74 -1.65
N ARG A 489 2.81 -27.77 -2.06
CA ARG A 489 1.59 -27.99 -2.86
C ARG A 489 1.69 -27.20 -4.16
N GLY A 490 1.84 -27.91 -5.28
CA GLY A 490 1.69 -27.34 -6.62
C GLY A 490 0.38 -27.80 -7.24
N VAL A 491 -0.42 -26.87 -7.74
CA VAL A 491 -1.60 -27.17 -8.57
C VAL A 491 -1.34 -26.57 -9.94
N ALA A 492 -1.05 -27.42 -10.93
CA ALA A 492 -1.04 -27.01 -12.33
C ALA A 492 -2.43 -27.27 -12.93
N ARG A 493 -3.03 -26.24 -13.54
CA ARG A 493 -4.25 -26.35 -14.34
C ARG A 493 -3.90 -26.31 -15.82
#